data_AF-A0AAE9YY79-F1
#
_entry.id   AF-A0AAE9YY79-F1
#
_cell.length_a   1.000
_cell.length_b   1.000
_cell.length_c   1.000
_cell.angle_alpha   90.00
_cell.angle_beta   90.00
_cell.angle_gamma   90.00
#
_symmetry.space_group_name_H-M   'P 1'
#
loop_
_entity.id
_entity.type
_entity.pdbx_description
1 polymer ?
#
loop_
_entity_poly.entity_id
_entity_poly.type
_entity_poly.pdbx_seq_one_letter_code
_entity_poly.pdbx_strand_id
1 'polypeptide(L)'
;MQHFLTDYPGSAYGADKSAIANKMAENGATLMLLNGVDDGTNAAAELDGQPLYYGEMQVEGHSWYINQNYEHRDASYEEILHLVHDYGIGVDQNEDFLGALVDYQTEVRAAQVNALSGQLWAWSSELADWLAELTAENSLTQEYLASVLDSFYGLWGAFDGDYGMWNFYVAKTRNDLAPKDPLGAALMAQFFHPYLTYNARIDESFTGDFSLKFQSSLAYTHHAQYLKNITLTGINDSNVIVNQLDNNISGNTGTNTVIFSGPSSEYQISKESEQLTVADLQDNRDGSNTLVAIEKLQFTDTTINSSSL
;
A
#
# COMPACT_ATOMS: atom_id res chain seq x y z
N MET A 1 7.15 -5.02 -5.63
CA MET A 1 8.31 -4.24 -6.12
C MET A 1 7.94 -2.93 -6.82
N GLN A 2 7.13 -2.93 -7.89
CA GLN A 2 6.85 -1.70 -8.69
C GLN A 2 6.52 -0.48 -7.84
N HIS A 3 5.68 -0.66 -6.80
CA HIS A 3 5.26 0.44 -5.96
C HIS A 3 6.42 1.16 -5.25
N PHE A 4 7.30 0.40 -4.61
CA PHE A 4 8.41 0.94 -3.84
C PHE A 4 9.47 1.63 -4.71
N LEU A 5 9.66 1.14 -5.94
CA LEU A 5 10.69 1.64 -6.87
C LEU A 5 10.16 2.62 -7.93
N THR A 6 8.87 2.97 -7.90
CA THR A 6 8.37 4.08 -8.73
C THR A 6 8.86 5.40 -8.15
N ASP A 7 9.39 6.27 -9.02
CA ASP A 7 9.80 7.62 -8.66
C ASP A 7 8.62 8.45 -8.18
N TYR A 8 8.86 9.23 -7.12
CA TYR A 8 7.96 10.24 -6.61
C TYR A 8 8.59 11.63 -6.75
N PRO A 9 8.50 12.26 -7.94
CA PRO A 9 9.12 13.56 -8.20
C PRO A 9 8.71 14.61 -7.16
N GLY A 10 9.70 15.36 -6.68
CA GLY A 10 9.51 16.40 -5.66
C GLY A 10 9.67 15.92 -4.21
N SER A 11 9.75 14.61 -3.97
CA SER A 11 10.15 14.06 -2.66
C SER A 11 11.67 14.13 -2.44
N ALA A 12 12.11 14.13 -1.18
CA ALA A 12 13.53 14.33 -0.84
C ALA A 12 14.41 13.15 -1.25
N TYR A 13 13.92 11.92 -1.03
CA TYR A 13 14.67 10.67 -1.24
C TYR A 13 14.00 9.72 -2.24
N GLY A 14 12.77 10.02 -2.66
CA GLY A 14 12.03 9.22 -3.64
C GLY A 14 11.98 9.82 -5.04
N ALA A 15 12.59 10.98 -5.31
CA ALA A 15 12.47 11.69 -6.59
C ALA A 15 13.04 10.92 -7.79
N ASP A 16 14.11 10.15 -7.57
CA ASP A 16 14.72 9.23 -8.54
C ASP A 16 15.24 8.02 -7.74
N LYS A 17 14.60 6.87 -7.94
CA LYS A 17 14.89 5.62 -7.24
C LYS A 17 15.75 4.67 -8.08
N SER A 18 16.29 5.12 -9.21
CA SER A 18 17.14 4.29 -10.07
C SER A 18 18.41 3.81 -9.35
N ALA A 19 19.02 4.66 -8.52
CA ALA A 19 20.19 4.29 -7.72
C ALA A 19 19.87 3.16 -6.72
N ILE A 20 18.68 3.18 -6.12
CA ILE A 20 18.21 2.14 -5.20
C ILE A 20 18.02 0.83 -5.96
N ALA A 21 17.32 0.86 -7.10
CA ALA A 21 17.08 -0.32 -7.92
C ALA A 21 18.39 -0.95 -8.42
N ASN A 22 19.36 -0.12 -8.84
CA ASN A 22 20.69 -0.57 -9.21
C ASN A 22 21.41 -1.21 -8.02
N LYS A 23 21.30 -0.60 -6.83
CA LYS A 23 21.93 -1.13 -5.62
C LYS A 23 21.35 -2.46 -5.19
N MET A 24 20.03 -2.63 -5.29
CA MET A 24 19.36 -3.92 -5.08
C MET A 24 19.92 -5.00 -6.00
N ALA A 25 20.15 -4.69 -7.28
CA ALA A 25 20.74 -5.63 -8.22
C ALA A 25 22.21 -5.95 -7.90
N GLU A 26 23.03 -4.96 -7.53
CA GLU A 26 24.42 -5.14 -7.11
C GLU A 26 24.54 -6.03 -5.88
N ASN A 27 23.62 -5.86 -4.92
CA ASN A 27 23.61 -6.59 -3.66
C ASN A 27 22.92 -7.96 -3.75
N GLY A 28 22.40 -8.34 -4.92
CA GLY A 28 21.79 -9.67 -5.11
C GLY A 28 20.40 -9.84 -4.49
N ALA A 29 19.61 -8.75 -4.40
CA ALA A 29 18.25 -8.77 -3.85
C ALA A 29 17.40 -9.90 -4.45
N THR A 30 16.93 -10.81 -3.61
CA THR A 30 16.13 -11.97 -4.01
C THR A 30 14.86 -12.05 -3.15
N LEU A 31 13.69 -11.98 -3.79
CA LEU A 31 12.40 -12.25 -3.14
C LEU A 31 12.01 -13.71 -3.40
N MET A 32 11.78 -14.48 -2.34
CA MET A 32 11.35 -15.87 -2.41
C MET A 32 9.84 -15.94 -2.21
N LEU A 33 9.11 -16.34 -3.25
CA LEU A 33 7.67 -16.60 -3.15
C LEU A 33 7.46 -18.05 -2.72
N LEU A 34 6.91 -18.24 -1.53
CA LEU A 34 6.87 -19.54 -0.86
C LEU A 34 5.43 -19.97 -0.59
N ASN A 35 5.19 -21.28 -0.59
CA ASN A 35 3.92 -21.84 -0.12
C ASN A 35 3.88 -21.86 1.41
N GLY A 36 2.68 -21.88 1.99
CA GLY A 36 2.48 -22.00 3.44
C GLY A 36 2.33 -20.64 4.13
N VAL A 37 2.71 -20.60 5.40
CA VAL A 37 2.71 -19.43 6.29
C VAL A 37 4.08 -19.36 6.96
N ASP A 38 4.49 -18.19 7.43
CA ASP A 38 5.62 -18.11 8.35
C ASP A 38 5.18 -18.57 9.75
N ASP A 39 5.68 -19.73 10.15
CA ASP A 39 5.47 -20.30 11.49
C ASP A 39 6.80 -20.71 12.15
N GLY A 40 7.93 -20.25 11.60
CA GLY A 40 9.27 -20.61 12.04
C GLY A 40 9.68 -22.07 11.78
N THR A 41 8.87 -22.88 11.10
CA THR A 41 9.18 -24.28 10.79
C THR A 41 9.62 -24.50 9.34
N ASN A 42 9.53 -23.46 8.50
CA ASN A 42 9.88 -23.57 7.09
C ASN A 42 11.40 -23.59 6.88
N ALA A 43 11.88 -24.43 5.96
CA ALA A 43 13.29 -24.49 5.57
C ALA A 43 13.78 -23.24 4.81
N ALA A 44 12.90 -22.27 4.53
CA ALA A 44 13.26 -21.02 3.89
C ALA A 44 14.28 -20.18 4.67
N ALA A 45 14.34 -20.33 6.01
CA ALA A 45 15.38 -19.69 6.82
C ALA A 45 16.80 -20.17 6.45
N GLU A 46 16.94 -21.30 5.76
CA GLU A 46 18.21 -21.85 5.27
C GLU A 46 18.55 -21.39 3.84
N LEU A 47 17.71 -20.53 3.24
CA LEU A 47 17.88 -20.03 1.88
C LEU A 47 18.23 -18.54 1.90
N ASP A 48 19.14 -18.14 1.00
CA ASP A 48 19.50 -16.73 0.83
C ASP A 48 18.38 -15.98 0.07
N GLY A 49 17.63 -15.15 0.78
CA GLY A 49 16.62 -14.26 0.20
C GLY A 49 15.58 -13.77 1.21
N GLN A 50 14.77 -12.79 0.80
CA GLN A 50 13.62 -12.34 1.58
C GLN A 50 12.44 -13.28 1.37
N PRO A 51 11.93 -13.98 2.39
CA PRO A 51 10.75 -14.82 2.25
C PRO A 51 9.48 -13.97 2.14
N LEU A 52 8.53 -14.43 1.31
CA LEU A 52 7.15 -13.97 1.32
C LEU A 52 6.24 -15.19 1.10
N TYR A 53 5.40 -15.50 2.09
CA TYR A 53 4.59 -16.71 2.07
C TYR A 53 3.21 -16.47 1.46
N TYR A 54 2.65 -17.50 0.83
CA TYR A 54 1.30 -17.49 0.28
C TYR A 54 0.24 -17.06 1.29
N GLY A 55 0.33 -17.56 2.52
CA GLY A 55 -0.57 -17.20 3.61
C GLY A 55 -0.37 -15.79 4.16
N GLU A 56 0.49 -14.99 3.53
CA GLU A 56 0.75 -13.58 3.86
C GLU A 56 0.45 -12.63 2.70
N MET A 57 -0.07 -13.17 1.60
CA MET A 57 -0.40 -12.42 0.40
C MET A 57 -1.91 -12.22 0.30
N GLN A 58 -2.36 -11.05 0.74
CA GLN A 58 -3.74 -10.63 0.57
C GLN A 58 -3.96 -10.08 -0.87
N VAL A 59 -5.04 -10.50 -1.53
CA VAL A 59 -5.40 -10.06 -2.90
C VAL A 59 -6.60 -9.13 -2.84
N GLU A 60 -6.53 -7.95 -3.47
CA GLU A 60 -7.65 -7.00 -3.51
C GLU A 60 -8.91 -7.65 -4.10
N GLY A 61 -10.06 -7.45 -3.45
CA GLY A 61 -11.32 -8.06 -3.89
C GLY A 61 -11.56 -9.49 -3.41
N HIS A 62 -10.51 -10.22 -3.00
CA HIS A 62 -10.68 -11.53 -2.39
C HIS A 62 -11.37 -11.40 -1.01
N SER A 63 -12.07 -12.45 -0.57
CA SER A 63 -12.80 -12.46 0.70
C SER A 63 -11.96 -12.08 1.92
N TRP A 64 -10.68 -12.45 1.94
CA TRP A 64 -9.74 -12.04 2.99
C TRP A 64 -9.55 -10.52 3.02
N TYR A 65 -9.30 -9.90 1.87
CA TYR A 65 -9.17 -8.45 1.73
C TYR A 65 -10.45 -7.72 2.10
N ILE A 66 -11.59 -8.15 1.54
CA ILE A 66 -12.88 -7.48 1.77
C ILE A 66 -13.27 -7.47 3.26
N ASN A 67 -13.01 -8.57 3.96
CA ASN A 67 -13.36 -8.72 5.37
C ASN A 67 -12.28 -8.20 6.33
N GLN A 68 -11.08 -7.89 5.84
CA GLN A 68 -9.91 -7.54 6.67
C GLN A 68 -9.73 -8.56 7.80
N ASN A 69 -9.59 -9.84 7.44
CA ASN A 69 -9.41 -10.91 8.42
C ASN A 69 -7.98 -10.87 9.01
N TYR A 70 -7.85 -10.38 10.23
CA TYR A 70 -6.59 -10.31 10.97
C TYR A 70 -6.16 -11.64 11.60
N GLU A 71 -6.94 -12.73 11.51
CA GLU A 71 -6.44 -14.07 11.88
C GLU A 71 -5.27 -14.55 10.99
N HIS A 72 -5.02 -13.83 9.89
CA HIS A 72 -3.89 -13.99 9.00
C HIS A 72 -3.05 -12.71 9.00
N ARG A 73 -1.73 -12.86 8.85
CA ARG A 73 -0.80 -11.74 8.64
C ARG A 73 -0.87 -11.30 7.18
N ASP A 74 -0.97 -10.01 6.89
CA ASP A 74 -0.72 -9.47 5.54
C ASP A 74 0.65 -8.82 5.55
N ALA A 75 1.65 -9.48 4.95
CA ALA A 75 3.05 -9.07 5.03
C ALA A 75 3.61 -8.60 3.70
N SER A 76 2.81 -8.61 2.62
CA SER A 76 3.33 -8.36 1.27
C SER A 76 4.05 -7.01 1.15
N TYR A 77 3.56 -5.98 1.84
CA TYR A 77 4.21 -4.67 1.87
C TYR A 77 5.47 -4.65 2.71
N GLU A 78 5.40 -5.24 3.90
CA GLU A 78 6.51 -5.35 4.86
C GLU A 78 7.68 -6.12 4.24
N GLU A 79 7.47 -7.34 3.73
CA GLU A 79 8.55 -8.16 3.18
C GLU A 79 9.18 -7.50 1.94
N ILE A 80 8.37 -6.87 1.09
CA ILE A 80 8.87 -6.12 -0.07
C ILE A 80 9.66 -4.88 0.39
N LEU A 81 9.21 -4.21 1.47
CA LEU A 81 9.94 -3.09 2.06
C LEU A 81 11.28 -3.57 2.62
N HIS A 82 11.32 -4.66 3.38
CA HIS A 82 12.56 -5.24 3.93
C HIS A 82 13.56 -5.50 2.81
N LEU A 83 13.13 -6.11 1.70
CA LEU A 83 13.99 -6.30 0.53
C LEU A 83 14.52 -4.99 -0.07
N VAL A 84 13.66 -3.97 -0.24
CA VAL A 84 14.06 -2.66 -0.80
C VAL A 84 15.00 -1.92 0.16
N HIS A 85 14.71 -2.02 1.45
CA HIS A 85 15.47 -1.37 2.50
C HIS A 85 16.88 -1.95 2.57
N ASP A 86 16.99 -3.27 2.67
CA ASP A 86 18.25 -3.93 3.00
C ASP A 86 19.22 -3.96 1.83
N TYR A 87 18.68 -4.17 0.64
CA TYR A 87 19.49 -4.30 -0.56
C TYR A 87 19.58 -3.00 -1.37
N GLY A 88 18.70 -2.04 -1.12
CA GLY A 88 18.60 -0.80 -1.91
C GLY A 88 18.94 0.45 -1.12
N ILE A 89 18.12 0.78 -0.11
CA ILE A 89 18.29 2.00 0.73
C ILE A 89 19.59 1.90 1.53
N GLY A 90 19.80 0.76 2.18
CA GLY A 90 20.94 0.39 3.01
C GLY A 90 20.62 0.41 4.50
N VAL A 91 21.32 -0.47 5.23
CA VAL A 91 21.25 -0.57 6.69
C VAL A 91 22.53 0.03 7.28
N ASP A 92 22.39 0.92 8.26
CA ASP A 92 23.50 1.52 9.01
C ASP A 92 24.12 0.51 9.99
N GLN A 93 25.22 0.87 10.68
CA GLN A 93 25.87 0.06 11.73
C GLN A 93 26.51 -1.28 11.30
N ASN A 94 26.38 -1.68 10.05
CA ASN A 94 27.22 -2.70 9.44
C ASN A 94 28.66 -2.18 9.24
N GLU A 95 29.62 -3.10 9.04
CA GLU A 95 31.03 -2.73 8.78
C GLU A 95 31.16 -1.78 7.58
N ASP A 96 30.40 -2.08 6.52
CA ASP A 96 30.24 -1.25 5.33
C ASP A 96 28.77 -0.86 5.14
N PHE A 97 28.52 0.39 4.74
CA PHE A 97 27.19 0.81 4.31
C PHE A 97 26.97 0.43 2.84
N LEU A 98 26.19 -0.62 2.61
CA LEU A 98 25.93 -1.17 1.28
C LEU A 98 24.64 -0.63 0.63
N GLY A 99 24.27 0.62 0.89
CA GLY A 99 23.05 1.24 0.36
C GLY A 99 23.29 2.40 -0.61
N ALA A 100 22.19 2.88 -1.21
CA ALA A 100 22.17 4.06 -2.08
C ALA A 100 21.75 5.34 -1.33
N LEU A 101 21.14 5.24 -0.13
CA LEU A 101 20.51 6.37 0.55
C LEU A 101 20.90 6.48 2.03
N VAL A 102 22.17 6.80 2.30
CA VAL A 102 22.70 6.97 3.66
C VAL A 102 21.98 8.06 4.47
N ASP A 103 21.61 9.17 3.82
CA ASP A 103 20.93 10.29 4.50
C ASP A 103 19.50 9.91 4.91
N TYR A 104 18.76 9.22 4.04
CA TYR A 104 17.44 8.70 4.39
C TYR A 104 17.52 7.68 5.52
N GLN A 105 18.48 6.73 5.47
CA GLN A 105 18.66 5.76 6.54
C GLN A 105 19.03 6.43 7.87
N THR A 106 19.79 7.54 7.84
CA THR A 106 20.09 8.32 9.04
C THR A 106 18.81 8.91 9.66
N GLU A 107 17.88 9.39 8.83
CA GLU A 107 16.57 9.87 9.31
C GLU A 107 15.69 8.72 9.84
N VAL A 108 15.69 7.56 9.18
CA VAL A 108 14.98 6.35 9.64
C VAL A 108 15.49 5.94 11.02
N ARG A 109 16.81 5.90 11.23
CA ARG A 109 17.42 5.60 12.53
C ARG A 109 17.03 6.61 13.60
N ALA A 110 17.06 7.91 13.28
CA ALA A 110 16.68 8.95 14.24
C ALA A 110 15.21 8.82 14.67
N ALA A 111 14.31 8.55 13.73
CA ALA A 111 12.90 8.31 14.00
C ALA A 111 12.69 7.03 14.83
N GLN A 112 13.36 5.93 14.48
CA GLN A 112 13.30 4.66 15.21
C GLN A 112 13.75 4.82 16.68
N VAL A 113 14.88 5.50 16.91
CA VAL A 113 15.38 5.81 18.27
C VAL A 113 14.39 6.68 19.04
N ASN A 114 13.82 7.70 18.39
CA ASN A 114 12.80 8.54 19.00
C ASN A 114 11.56 7.72 19.39
N ALA A 115 11.08 6.85 18.50
CA ALA A 115 9.91 6.02 18.71
C ALA A 115 10.06 5.06 19.89
N LEU A 116 11.20 4.38 20.03
CA LEU A 116 11.48 3.56 21.22
C LEU A 116 11.55 4.41 22.49
N SER A 117 12.28 5.52 22.47
CA SER A 117 12.45 6.38 23.65
C SER A 117 11.14 7.04 24.12
N GLY A 118 10.26 7.36 23.18
CA GLY A 118 8.97 7.99 23.39
C GLY A 118 7.82 7.01 23.58
N GLN A 119 8.10 5.69 23.57
CA GLN A 119 7.10 4.63 23.64
C GLN A 119 6.03 4.74 22.54
N LEU A 120 6.44 5.18 21.35
CA LEU A 120 5.58 5.25 20.16
C LEU A 120 5.52 3.90 19.43
N TRP A 121 6.53 3.06 19.63
CA TRP A 121 6.67 1.76 19.01
C TRP A 121 7.29 0.76 19.98
N ALA A 122 6.81 -0.50 19.94
CA ALA A 122 7.33 -1.64 20.70
C ALA A 122 7.48 -1.38 22.22
N TRP A 123 6.51 -0.67 22.84
CA TRP A 123 6.64 -0.22 24.23
C TRP A 123 6.31 -1.28 25.30
N SER A 124 5.63 -2.37 24.94
CA SER A 124 5.22 -3.40 25.90
C SER A 124 6.43 -4.18 26.40
N SER A 125 6.46 -4.49 27.71
CA SER A 125 7.49 -5.36 28.28
C SER A 125 7.48 -6.77 27.71
N GLU A 126 6.36 -7.19 27.10
CA GLU A 126 6.22 -8.49 26.44
C GLU A 126 7.05 -8.57 25.15
N LEU A 127 7.44 -7.43 24.57
CA LEU A 127 8.26 -7.34 23.36
C LEU A 127 9.76 -7.22 23.66
N ALA A 128 10.17 -7.32 24.92
CA ALA A 128 11.57 -7.11 25.31
C ALA A 128 12.53 -8.12 24.65
N ASP A 129 12.12 -9.39 24.55
CA ASP A 129 12.94 -10.44 23.92
C ASP A 129 13.04 -10.21 22.41
N TRP A 130 11.92 -9.85 21.76
CA TRP A 130 11.89 -9.50 20.33
C TRP A 130 12.76 -8.27 20.04
N LEU A 131 12.67 -7.22 20.86
CA LEU A 131 13.55 -6.04 20.71
C LEU A 131 15.03 -6.39 20.90
N ALA A 132 15.36 -7.34 21.79
CA ALA A 132 16.73 -7.79 21.97
C ALA A 132 17.24 -8.55 20.73
N GLU A 133 16.39 -9.38 20.12
CA GLU A 133 16.66 -10.06 18.84
C GLU A 133 16.90 -9.04 17.72
N LEU A 134 15.95 -8.12 17.48
CA LEU A 134 16.08 -7.09 16.44
C LEU A 134 17.31 -6.19 16.64
N THR A 135 17.68 -5.95 17.90
CA THR A 135 18.90 -5.19 18.22
C THR A 135 20.16 -5.97 17.84
N ALA A 136 20.19 -7.27 18.13
CA ALA A 136 21.33 -8.13 17.80
C ALA A 136 21.49 -8.32 16.29
N GLU A 137 20.38 -8.35 15.56
CA GLU A 137 20.33 -8.51 14.10
C GLU A 137 20.47 -7.19 13.34
N ASN A 138 20.44 -6.06 14.03
CA ASN A 138 20.45 -4.71 13.44
C ASN A 138 19.24 -4.44 12.50
N SER A 139 18.09 -5.03 12.80
CA SER A 139 16.84 -4.94 12.02
C SER A 139 15.83 -3.93 12.58
N LEU A 140 16.10 -3.29 13.73
CA LEU A 140 15.20 -2.32 14.37
C LEU A 140 14.67 -1.22 13.43
N THR A 141 15.48 -0.70 12.49
CA THR A 141 15.05 0.34 11.55
C THR A 141 14.07 -0.17 10.51
N GLN A 142 14.23 -1.42 10.08
CA GLN A 142 13.37 -2.06 9.08
C GLN A 142 11.98 -2.27 9.68
N GLU A 143 11.92 -2.91 10.85
CA GLU A 143 10.67 -3.24 11.56
C GLU A 143 9.90 -1.99 12.00
N TYR A 144 10.61 -0.96 12.47
CA TYR A 144 9.98 0.33 12.76
C TYR A 144 9.42 0.97 11.48
N LEU A 145 10.18 1.01 10.39
CA LEU A 145 9.73 1.61 9.14
C LEU A 145 8.52 0.86 8.55
N ALA A 146 8.51 -0.47 8.64
CA ALA A 146 7.35 -1.30 8.28
C ALA A 146 6.11 -0.95 9.10
N SER A 147 6.27 -0.78 10.42
CA SER A 147 5.17 -0.36 11.30
C SER A 147 4.57 0.99 10.90
N VAL A 148 5.42 1.94 10.51
CA VAL A 148 4.98 3.24 9.99
C VAL A 148 4.25 3.08 8.65
N LEU A 149 4.84 2.30 7.73
CA LEU A 149 4.32 2.05 6.38
C LEU A 149 2.94 1.41 6.39
N ASP A 150 2.73 0.41 7.23
CA ASP A 150 1.47 -0.31 7.34
C ASP A 150 0.34 0.64 7.71
N SER A 151 0.51 1.42 8.79
CA SER A 151 -0.47 2.43 9.19
C SER A 151 -0.61 3.52 8.13
N PHE A 152 0.46 3.87 7.42
CA PHE A 152 0.41 4.83 6.31
C PHE A 152 -0.46 4.32 5.16
N TYR A 153 -0.40 3.05 4.75
CA TYR A 153 -1.30 2.50 3.73
C TYR A 153 -2.58 1.88 4.26
N GLY A 154 -2.85 2.09 5.55
CA GLY A 154 -4.12 1.76 6.17
C GLY A 154 -4.21 0.35 6.73
N LEU A 155 -3.13 -0.45 6.65
CA LEU A 155 -2.80 -1.68 7.39
C LEU A 155 -3.82 -2.17 8.42
N TRP A 156 -3.91 -1.29 9.41
CA TRP A 156 -4.47 -1.52 10.73
C TRP A 156 -5.75 -0.74 10.95
N GLY A 157 -6.23 -0.01 9.94
CA GLY A 157 -7.38 0.88 10.08
C GLY A 157 -8.66 0.15 10.49
N ALA A 158 -8.85 -1.08 10.00
CA ALA A 158 -9.99 -1.93 10.33
C ALA A 158 -9.76 -2.82 11.56
N PHE A 159 -8.55 -2.88 12.10
CA PHE A 159 -8.20 -3.74 13.24
C PHE A 159 -9.02 -3.37 14.49
N ASP A 160 -9.48 -4.34 15.26
CA ASP A 160 -10.19 -4.11 16.53
C ASP A 160 -9.20 -3.85 17.68
N GLY A 161 -8.54 -2.70 17.60
CA GLY A 161 -7.58 -2.19 18.58
C GLY A 161 -7.45 -0.67 18.50
N ASP A 162 -6.79 -0.06 19.48
CA ASP A 162 -6.61 1.40 19.54
C ASP A 162 -5.37 1.88 18.77
N TYR A 163 -4.50 0.94 18.39
CA TYR A 163 -3.14 1.17 17.90
C TYR A 163 -2.85 0.29 16.67
N GLY A 164 -1.83 0.65 15.88
CA GLY A 164 -1.34 -0.16 14.77
C GLY A 164 -0.45 -1.30 15.23
N MET A 165 -0.08 -2.19 14.30
CA MET A 165 0.82 -3.32 14.52
C MET A 165 0.48 -4.11 15.78
N TRP A 166 -0.65 -4.83 15.81
CA TRP A 166 -1.06 -5.63 16.97
C TRP A 166 -1.06 -4.89 18.32
N ASN A 167 -1.38 -3.60 18.28
CA ASN A 167 -1.33 -2.66 19.40
C ASN A 167 0.05 -2.30 19.96
N PHE A 168 1.13 -2.42 19.18
CA PHE A 168 2.47 -1.96 19.59
C PHE A 168 3.04 -0.83 18.75
N TYR A 169 2.24 -0.22 17.86
CA TYR A 169 2.58 1.04 17.19
C TYR A 169 1.51 2.12 17.41
N VAL A 170 1.91 3.32 17.83
CA VAL A 170 1.00 4.35 18.37
C VAL A 170 -0.02 4.88 17.35
N ALA A 171 0.33 4.84 16.06
CA ALA A 171 -0.54 5.25 14.97
C ALA A 171 -1.24 4.04 14.36
N LYS A 172 -2.57 4.05 14.36
CA LYS A 172 -3.40 2.99 13.75
C LYS A 172 -3.74 3.31 12.30
N THR A 173 -3.99 4.59 12.01
CA THR A 173 -4.36 5.09 10.69
C THR A 173 -3.35 6.12 10.20
N ARG A 174 -3.33 6.39 8.88
CA ARG A 174 -2.49 7.46 8.31
C ARG A 174 -2.69 8.80 9.01
N ASN A 175 -3.92 9.14 9.37
CA ASN A 175 -4.24 10.41 10.03
C ASN A 175 -3.66 10.51 11.45
N ASP A 176 -3.33 9.38 12.08
CA ASP A 176 -2.68 9.34 13.38
C ASP A 176 -1.17 9.65 13.30
N LEU A 177 -0.52 9.47 12.15
CA LEU A 177 0.94 9.58 12.02
C LEU A 177 1.42 10.97 12.42
N ALA A 178 1.01 12.03 11.71
CA ALA A 178 1.49 13.38 11.98
C ALA A 178 1.32 13.85 13.44
N PRO A 179 0.18 13.62 14.12
CA PRO A 179 0.03 14.00 15.52
C PRO A 179 0.67 13.05 16.55
N LYS A 180 0.86 11.76 16.25
CA LYS A 180 1.36 10.76 17.23
C LYS A 180 2.81 10.35 17.02
N ASP A 181 3.27 10.26 15.77
CA ASP A 181 4.66 10.00 15.38
C ASP A 181 5.07 10.91 14.20
N PRO A 182 5.39 12.19 14.48
CA PRO A 182 5.71 13.16 13.44
C PRO A 182 6.98 12.84 12.66
N LEU A 183 7.93 12.09 13.24
CA LEU A 183 9.14 11.66 12.53
C LEU A 183 8.81 10.52 11.57
N GLY A 184 8.04 9.52 12.00
CA GLY A 184 7.51 8.48 11.10
C GLY A 184 6.69 9.07 9.95
N ALA A 185 5.84 10.07 10.23
CA ALA A 185 5.09 10.79 9.19
C ALA A 185 6.00 11.49 8.16
N ALA A 186 7.11 12.09 8.63
CA ALA A 186 8.07 12.76 7.75
C ALA A 186 8.78 11.77 6.82
N LEU A 187 9.21 10.61 7.33
CA LEU A 187 9.83 9.55 6.51
C LEU A 187 8.92 9.14 5.34
N MET A 188 7.63 8.95 5.61
CA MET A 188 6.66 8.59 4.57
C MET A 188 6.61 9.65 3.46
N ALA A 189 6.52 10.93 3.82
CA ALA A 189 6.43 12.03 2.87
C ALA A 189 7.71 12.25 2.04
N GLN A 190 8.88 11.87 2.58
CA GLN A 190 10.17 12.07 1.93
C GLN A 190 10.50 11.01 0.86
N PHE A 191 9.86 9.84 0.89
CA PHE A 191 10.21 8.70 0.03
C PHE A 191 9.02 8.05 -0.69
N PHE A 192 7.90 7.90 -0.01
CA PHE A 192 6.76 7.11 -0.48
C PHE A 192 5.72 7.98 -1.16
N HIS A 193 5.01 7.41 -2.14
CA HIS A 193 3.85 8.06 -2.71
C HIS A 193 2.72 8.11 -1.69
N PRO A 194 1.87 9.15 -1.65
CA PRO A 194 0.65 9.13 -0.83
C PRO A 194 -0.42 8.17 -1.37
N TYR A 195 -0.15 7.46 -2.45
CA TYR A 195 -1.04 6.50 -3.11
C TYR A 195 -0.23 5.32 -3.63
N LEU A 196 -0.91 4.22 -3.87
CA LEU A 196 -0.36 2.98 -4.38
C LEU A 196 -0.23 3.04 -5.91
N THR A 197 0.95 2.73 -6.44
CA THR A 197 1.27 2.94 -7.87
C THR A 197 1.20 1.68 -8.73
N TYR A 198 1.09 0.50 -8.12
CA TYR A 198 0.83 -0.74 -8.87
C TYR A 198 -0.61 -0.77 -9.37
N ASN A 199 -0.87 -1.65 -10.33
CA ASN A 199 -2.22 -1.98 -10.78
C ASN A 199 -2.78 -3.10 -9.90
N ALA A 200 -3.75 -2.78 -9.04
CA ALA A 200 -4.44 -3.77 -8.24
C ALA A 200 -5.41 -4.57 -9.12
N ARG A 201 -5.23 -5.88 -9.14
CA ARG A 201 -6.05 -6.80 -9.92
C ARG A 201 -7.13 -7.36 -9.00
N ILE A 202 -8.34 -6.82 -9.12
CA ILE A 202 -9.46 -7.23 -8.26
C ILE A 202 -9.79 -8.68 -8.56
N ASP A 203 -9.80 -9.51 -7.51
CA ASP A 203 -10.03 -10.94 -7.55
C ASP A 203 -11.27 -11.30 -8.38
N GLU A 204 -11.16 -12.34 -9.20
CA GLU A 204 -12.20 -12.72 -10.16
C GLU A 204 -13.52 -13.15 -9.51
N SER A 205 -13.49 -13.53 -8.22
CA SER A 205 -14.68 -13.88 -7.47
C SER A 205 -15.46 -12.67 -6.96
N PHE A 206 -14.88 -11.47 -7.01
CA PHE A 206 -15.52 -10.26 -6.51
C PHE A 206 -16.80 -9.92 -7.30
N THR A 207 -17.82 -9.48 -6.56
CA THR A 207 -19.10 -9.00 -7.10
C THR A 207 -19.53 -7.75 -6.34
N GLY A 208 -20.30 -6.89 -6.99
CA GLY A 208 -20.80 -5.65 -6.36
C GLY A 208 -19.85 -4.46 -6.54
N ASP A 209 -19.88 -3.52 -5.59
CA ASP A 209 -19.21 -2.22 -5.71
C ASP A 209 -17.89 -2.21 -4.93
N PHE A 210 -16.76 -2.29 -5.65
CA PHE A 210 -15.43 -2.13 -5.06
C PHE A 210 -15.17 -0.63 -4.85
N SER A 211 -15.12 -0.20 -3.60
CA SER A 211 -14.95 1.21 -3.26
C SER A 211 -13.49 1.57 -3.11
N LEU A 212 -13.02 2.46 -3.99
CA LEU A 212 -11.78 3.20 -3.77
C LEU A 212 -12.01 4.34 -2.79
N LYS A 213 -13.25 4.72 -2.48
CA LYS A 213 -13.52 5.75 -1.48
C LYS A 213 -13.51 5.15 -0.09
N PHE A 214 -12.88 5.84 0.87
CA PHE A 214 -12.98 5.44 2.28
C PHE A 214 -14.44 5.48 2.76
N GLN A 215 -14.90 4.37 3.33
CA GLN A 215 -16.21 4.22 3.94
C GLN A 215 -16.04 3.43 5.23
N SER A 216 -16.34 4.03 6.37
CA SER A 216 -16.17 3.37 7.68
C SER A 216 -17.01 2.10 7.86
N SER A 217 -18.05 1.91 7.03
CA SER A 217 -18.85 0.67 7.00
C SER A 217 -18.20 -0.47 6.22
N LEU A 218 -17.11 -0.21 5.48
CA LEU A 218 -16.40 -1.17 4.64
C LEU A 218 -14.93 -1.24 5.09
N ALA A 219 -14.60 -2.27 5.87
CA ALA A 219 -13.28 -2.46 6.49
C ALA A 219 -12.12 -2.28 5.49
N TYR A 220 -12.19 -2.94 4.33
CA TYR A 220 -11.12 -2.90 3.33
C TYR A 220 -10.82 -1.52 2.75
N THR A 221 -11.74 -0.55 2.88
CA THR A 221 -11.55 0.79 2.33
C THR A 221 -10.52 1.60 3.09
N HIS A 222 -10.10 1.15 4.28
CA HIS A 222 -8.92 1.68 4.94
C HIS A 222 -7.67 1.56 4.04
N HIS A 223 -7.53 0.47 3.27
CA HIS A 223 -6.45 0.24 2.30
C HIS A 223 -6.81 0.79 0.91
N ALA A 224 -8.00 0.40 0.41
CA ALA A 224 -8.37 0.65 -0.98
C ALA A 224 -8.43 2.14 -1.33
N GLN A 225 -8.55 3.02 -0.32
CA GLN A 225 -8.53 4.46 -0.54
C GLN A 225 -7.26 5.03 -1.15
N TYR A 226 -6.16 4.28 -1.09
CA TYR A 226 -4.89 4.68 -1.66
C TYR A 226 -4.65 4.06 -3.03
N LEU A 227 -5.51 3.15 -3.50
CA LEU A 227 -5.42 2.59 -4.84
C LEU A 227 -5.86 3.63 -5.87
N LYS A 228 -5.19 3.62 -7.03
CA LYS A 228 -5.59 4.43 -8.18
C LYS A 228 -5.59 3.72 -9.53
N ASN A 229 -4.87 2.61 -9.65
CA ASN A 229 -4.86 1.79 -10.87
C ASN A 229 -5.50 0.45 -10.55
N ILE A 230 -6.61 0.14 -11.20
CA ILE A 230 -7.42 -1.05 -10.93
C ILE A 230 -7.70 -1.79 -12.24
N THR A 231 -7.63 -3.12 -12.19
CA THR A 231 -8.16 -4.01 -13.23
C THR A 231 -9.13 -5.00 -12.58
N LEU A 232 -10.40 -4.94 -12.99
CA LEU A 232 -11.37 -5.98 -12.65
C LEU A 232 -10.99 -7.25 -13.41
N THR A 233 -11.10 -8.41 -12.78
CA THR A 233 -10.80 -9.71 -13.42
C THR A 233 -12.00 -10.65 -13.38
N GLY A 234 -11.93 -11.77 -14.11
CA GLY A 234 -13.03 -12.73 -14.18
C GLY A 234 -14.17 -12.33 -15.10
N ILE A 235 -15.34 -12.94 -14.83
CA ILE A 235 -16.55 -12.81 -15.66
C ILE A 235 -17.73 -12.17 -14.93
N ASN A 236 -17.56 -11.90 -13.63
CA ASN A 236 -18.61 -11.40 -12.78
C ASN A 236 -18.86 -9.90 -13.00
N ASP A 237 -20.14 -9.50 -12.91
CA ASP A 237 -20.52 -8.10 -12.83
C ASP A 237 -19.92 -7.50 -11.54
N SER A 238 -18.97 -6.59 -11.74
CA SER A 238 -18.28 -5.87 -10.67
C SER A 238 -18.11 -4.41 -11.05
N ASN A 239 -18.22 -3.53 -10.05
CA ASN A 239 -18.25 -2.10 -10.23
C ASN A 239 -17.14 -1.45 -9.42
N VAL A 240 -16.81 -0.20 -9.75
CA VAL A 240 -15.83 0.60 -9.01
C VAL A 240 -16.45 1.92 -8.59
N ILE A 241 -16.38 2.25 -7.30
CA ILE A 241 -16.66 3.59 -6.79
C ILE A 241 -15.33 4.34 -6.72
N VAL A 242 -15.24 5.46 -7.44
CA VAL A 242 -13.99 6.23 -7.55
C VAL A 242 -13.66 7.01 -6.27
N ASN A 243 -12.39 7.33 -6.09
CA ASN A 243 -11.88 8.20 -5.04
C ASN A 243 -11.44 9.55 -5.62
N GLN A 244 -10.85 10.40 -4.79
CA GLN A 244 -10.35 11.72 -5.17
C GLN A 244 -9.09 11.72 -6.06
N LEU A 245 -8.53 10.56 -6.39
CA LEU A 245 -7.32 10.44 -7.19
C LEU A 245 -7.66 10.34 -8.69
N ASP A 246 -6.67 10.62 -9.54
CA ASP A 246 -6.78 10.33 -10.97
C ASP A 246 -6.63 8.82 -11.19
N ASN A 247 -7.72 8.12 -11.49
CA ASN A 247 -7.72 6.67 -11.58
C ASN A 247 -7.51 6.14 -13.00
N ASN A 248 -6.90 4.96 -13.13
CA ASN A 248 -6.96 4.14 -14.34
C ASN A 248 -7.72 2.86 -14.01
N ILE A 249 -8.85 2.64 -14.66
CA ILE A 249 -9.76 1.53 -14.37
C ILE A 249 -10.00 0.73 -15.64
N SER A 250 -9.64 -0.55 -15.59
CA SER A 250 -9.94 -1.52 -16.65
C SER A 250 -11.02 -2.49 -16.16
N GLY A 251 -12.09 -2.65 -16.94
CA GLY A 251 -13.13 -3.65 -16.66
C GLY A 251 -12.74 -5.07 -17.03
N ASN A 252 -13.64 -6.01 -16.71
CA ASN A 252 -13.52 -7.43 -17.00
C ASN A 252 -14.50 -7.84 -18.12
N THR A 253 -14.86 -9.12 -18.23
CA THR A 253 -15.82 -9.56 -19.27
C THR A 253 -17.29 -9.47 -18.83
N GLY A 254 -17.55 -9.07 -17.59
CA GLY A 254 -18.89 -8.81 -17.06
C GLY A 254 -19.42 -7.45 -17.50
N THR A 255 -20.54 -7.04 -16.93
CA THR A 255 -21.04 -5.66 -17.04
C THR A 255 -20.47 -4.83 -15.91
N ASN A 256 -19.55 -3.92 -16.23
CA ASN A 256 -18.88 -3.06 -15.26
C ASN A 256 -19.49 -1.66 -15.23
N THR A 257 -19.71 -1.16 -14.02
CA THR A 257 -20.13 0.23 -13.77
C THR A 257 -19.06 0.98 -13.01
N VAL A 258 -18.72 2.17 -13.47
CA VAL A 258 -17.93 3.13 -12.68
C VAL A 258 -18.87 4.16 -12.09
N ILE A 259 -18.82 4.31 -10.77
CA ILE A 259 -19.78 5.08 -9.97
C ILE A 259 -19.09 6.35 -9.44
N PHE A 260 -19.68 7.48 -9.77
CA PHE A 260 -19.22 8.82 -9.44
C PHE A 260 -20.08 9.44 -8.33
N SER A 261 -19.49 10.34 -7.54
CA SER A 261 -20.07 10.94 -6.35
C SER A 261 -21.12 12.04 -6.63
N GLY A 262 -21.18 12.58 -7.86
CA GLY A 262 -21.96 13.77 -8.21
C GLY A 262 -22.87 13.62 -9.44
N PRO A 263 -23.62 14.68 -9.80
CA PRO A 263 -24.49 14.69 -10.97
C PRO A 263 -23.67 14.81 -12.26
N SER A 264 -24.14 14.21 -13.35
CA SER A 264 -23.46 14.14 -14.65
C SER A 264 -23.04 15.49 -15.23
N SER A 265 -23.78 16.56 -14.91
CA SER A 265 -23.45 17.93 -15.35
C SER A 265 -22.19 18.54 -14.74
N GLU A 266 -21.64 17.93 -13.69
CA GLU A 266 -20.40 18.35 -13.03
C GLU A 266 -19.17 17.58 -13.51
N TYR A 267 -19.31 16.79 -14.58
CA TYR A 267 -18.21 16.02 -15.16
C TYR A 267 -18.03 16.37 -16.62
N GLN A 268 -16.77 16.39 -17.04
CA GLN A 268 -16.40 16.41 -18.45
C GLN A 268 -16.09 14.98 -18.89
N ILE A 269 -16.77 14.52 -19.94
CA ILE A 269 -16.56 13.20 -20.53
C ILE A 269 -15.96 13.37 -21.92
N SER A 270 -14.83 12.70 -22.17
CA SER A 270 -14.22 12.59 -23.51
C SER A 270 -13.93 11.13 -23.84
N LYS A 271 -13.87 10.82 -25.15
CA LYS A 271 -13.61 9.48 -25.67
C LYS A 271 -12.54 9.54 -26.74
N GLU A 272 -11.51 8.73 -26.59
CA GLU A 272 -10.46 8.54 -27.59
C GLU A 272 -10.30 7.04 -27.85
N SER A 273 -10.72 6.59 -29.04
CA SER A 273 -10.79 5.17 -29.38
C SER A 273 -11.63 4.37 -28.36
N GLU A 274 -11.03 3.39 -27.68
CA GLU A 274 -11.67 2.52 -26.68
C GLU A 274 -11.53 3.06 -25.24
N GLN A 275 -10.87 4.22 -25.07
CA GLN A 275 -10.64 4.84 -23.78
C GLN A 275 -11.62 5.98 -23.54
N LEU A 276 -12.23 5.99 -22.37
CA LEU A 276 -13.03 7.11 -21.86
C LEU A 276 -12.24 7.86 -20.79
N THR A 277 -12.32 9.19 -20.81
CA THR A 277 -11.87 10.02 -19.69
C THR A 277 -13.07 10.73 -19.09
N VAL A 278 -13.27 10.56 -17.78
CA VAL A 278 -14.32 11.22 -17.00
C VAL A 278 -13.63 12.07 -15.94
N ALA A 279 -13.56 13.37 -16.19
CA ALA A 279 -12.93 14.35 -15.33
C ALA A 279 -13.98 15.08 -14.49
N ASP A 280 -13.83 15.02 -13.17
CA ASP A 280 -14.63 15.80 -12.24
C ASP A 280 -14.27 17.30 -12.35
N LEU A 281 -15.28 18.16 -12.41
CA LEU A 281 -15.11 19.62 -12.42
C LEU A 281 -15.13 20.22 -11.02
N GLN A 282 -15.34 19.41 -9.98
CA GLN A 282 -15.26 19.81 -8.57
C GLN A 282 -13.90 19.41 -7.97
N ASP A 283 -13.31 20.33 -7.22
CA ASP A 283 -12.04 20.06 -6.53
C ASP A 283 -12.20 18.99 -5.45
N ASN A 284 -11.19 18.10 -5.32
CA ASN A 284 -11.06 17.12 -4.24
C ASN A 284 -12.24 16.14 -4.07
N ARG A 285 -12.93 15.77 -5.16
CA ARG A 285 -14.03 14.78 -5.12
C ARG A 285 -13.70 13.47 -5.82
N ASP A 286 -13.75 13.41 -7.15
CA ASP A 286 -13.57 12.15 -7.91
C ASP A 286 -12.36 12.16 -8.87
N GLY A 287 -11.59 13.25 -8.95
CA GLY A 287 -10.42 13.36 -9.82
C GLY A 287 -10.70 13.17 -11.31
N SER A 288 -9.67 12.83 -12.08
CA SER A 288 -9.76 12.50 -13.52
C SER A 288 -9.57 11.01 -13.78
N ASN A 289 -10.61 10.35 -14.26
CA ASN A 289 -10.67 8.89 -14.37
C ASN A 289 -10.53 8.44 -15.82
N THR A 290 -9.57 7.56 -16.09
CA THR A 290 -9.33 6.94 -17.39
C THR A 290 -9.85 5.51 -17.37
N LEU A 291 -10.80 5.21 -18.26
CA LEU A 291 -11.61 3.99 -18.22
C LEU A 291 -11.45 3.21 -19.53
N VAL A 292 -11.29 1.89 -19.41
CA VAL A 292 -11.25 0.97 -20.55
C VAL A 292 -12.15 -0.23 -20.25
N ALA A 293 -12.89 -0.71 -21.26
CA ALA A 293 -13.81 -1.84 -21.13
C ALA A 293 -14.84 -1.66 -19.99
N ILE A 294 -15.50 -0.49 -19.95
CA ILE A 294 -16.55 -0.17 -18.97
C ILE A 294 -17.86 0.05 -19.71
N GLU A 295 -18.93 -0.63 -19.30
CA GLU A 295 -20.24 -0.55 -19.95
C GLU A 295 -21.05 0.67 -19.49
N LYS A 296 -20.91 1.06 -18.22
CA LYS A 296 -21.79 2.07 -17.59
C LYS A 296 -21.01 3.09 -16.76
N LEU A 297 -21.41 4.34 -16.89
CA LEU A 297 -21.02 5.45 -16.02
C LEU A 297 -22.23 5.84 -15.18
N GLN A 298 -22.15 5.71 -13.86
CA GLN A 298 -23.24 6.05 -12.95
C GLN A 298 -22.93 7.34 -12.19
N PHE A 299 -23.80 8.33 -12.38
CA PHE A 299 -23.82 9.60 -11.67
C PHE A 299 -25.00 9.62 -10.70
N THR A 300 -25.09 10.62 -9.82
CA THR A 300 -26.20 10.70 -8.84
C THR A 300 -27.56 10.98 -9.48
N ASP A 301 -27.58 11.53 -10.70
CA ASP A 301 -28.79 11.95 -11.42
C ASP A 301 -29.14 11.02 -12.60
N THR A 302 -28.17 10.29 -13.15
CA THR A 302 -28.37 9.45 -14.34
C THR A 302 -27.30 8.36 -14.49
N THR A 303 -27.59 7.38 -15.35
CA THR A 303 -26.61 6.38 -15.81
C THR A 303 -26.46 6.48 -17.31
N ILE A 304 -25.22 6.59 -17.79
CA ILE A 304 -24.87 6.68 -19.20
C ILE A 304 -24.24 5.36 -19.63
N ASN A 305 -24.71 4.78 -20.73
CA ASN A 305 -24.04 3.63 -21.36
C ASN A 305 -22.83 4.14 -22.17
N SER A 306 -21.66 3.56 -21.97
CA SER A 306 -20.43 3.97 -22.66
C SER A 306 -20.51 3.83 -24.19
N SER A 307 -21.34 2.90 -24.67
CA SER A 307 -21.64 2.70 -26.09
C SER A 307 -22.46 3.84 -26.72
N SER A 308 -23.05 4.73 -25.90
CA SER A 308 -23.78 5.91 -26.38
C SER A 308 -22.92 7.19 -26.49
N LEU A 309 -21.66 7.11 -26.07
CA LEU A 309 -20.66 8.20 -26.09
C LEU A 309 -19.76 8.14 -27.32
#